data_AF-A0A1V6Z506-F1
#
_entry.id   AF-A0A1V6Z506-F1
#
_cell.length_a   1.000
_cell.length_b   1.000
_cell.length_c   1.000
_cell.angle_alpha   90.00
_cell.angle_beta   90.00
_cell.angle_gamma   90.00
#
_symmetry.space_group_name_H-M   'P 1'
#
loop_
_entity.id
_entity.type
_entity.pdbx_description
1 polymer ?
#
loop_
_entity_poly.entity_id
_entity_poly.type
_entity_poly.pdbx_seq_one_letter_code
_entity_poly.pdbx_strand_id
1 'polypeptide(L)'
;MPADQDSLYGQPRSKKVKTEQTTSSNLAFTSQLSSLIAQDAASAPSRGRHRPSKNPKSDIFSKHNKGTQKRAAADLADDNRAVKQVHRSTQDIGSVDANTLGRSRRRMQEKARLYDDMKKGLHLAGDSDDDDMPADPSDPDAYLARLRRKEKDVLVDFDLKHANEEAIKQDESDDDNASIVSYEDEFGRSRRGTRREAAEASRAKEEEAGGRAAQERWRPARPDNLIYGEAIQTEAFNPDANIAAHMSHLAARRDRSPTPPENKHYNAETEVRNRGTGFYNFSTDEEERKQQMEELRIMREETILKRKTDEERMAERNAHIEWRCKEIQRIYDENKEKWRLEDLEAERNPKPKTTPPPKPPPTKWLYPETDPPYDWTTCPLARRYIAMVYPPYDIAESAKDKDTTKEEEEETFLGYFPSVWR
;
A
#
# COMPACT_ATOMS: atom_id res chain seq x y z
N MET A 1 11.89 -42.75 12.25
CA MET A 1 12.16 -41.31 12.07
C MET A 1 10.82 -40.64 11.83
N PRO A 2 10.33 -39.77 12.73
CA PRO A 2 9.06 -39.10 12.52
C PRO A 2 9.26 -37.89 11.61
N ALA A 3 8.40 -37.81 10.60
CA ALA A 3 8.29 -36.72 9.66
C ALA A 3 7.53 -35.55 10.31
N ASP A 4 8.08 -34.35 10.19
CA ASP A 4 7.37 -33.09 10.34
C ASP A 4 8.11 -32.03 9.50
N GLN A 5 7.37 -31.05 8.98
CA GLN A 5 7.76 -29.85 8.22
C GLN A 5 7.51 -29.86 6.70
N ASP A 6 6.27 -30.16 6.28
CA ASP A 6 5.72 -29.53 5.07
C ASP A 6 5.22 -28.12 5.42
N SER A 7 6.09 -27.12 5.24
CA SER A 7 5.68 -25.73 5.06
C SER A 7 5.82 -25.40 3.58
N LEU A 8 4.69 -25.48 2.85
CA LEU A 8 4.60 -25.32 1.39
C LEU A 8 5.11 -23.96 0.86
N TYR A 9 5.43 -23.00 1.74
CA TYR A 9 6.03 -21.70 1.40
C TYR A 9 7.14 -21.24 2.36
N GLY A 10 8.00 -22.14 2.84
CA GLY A 10 9.35 -21.77 3.28
C GLY A 10 9.52 -20.73 4.40
N GLN A 11 8.52 -20.44 5.23
CA GLN A 11 8.68 -19.54 6.38
C GLN A 11 8.35 -20.25 7.71
N PRO A 12 9.33 -20.41 8.63
CA PRO A 12 9.07 -21.01 9.93
C PRO A 12 8.26 -20.06 10.83
N ARG A 13 7.24 -20.58 11.50
CA ARG A 13 6.44 -19.84 12.50
C ARG A 13 7.30 -19.47 13.72
N SER A 14 7.33 -18.18 14.09
CA SER A 14 8.00 -17.73 15.31
C SER A 14 7.23 -18.16 16.57
N LYS A 15 7.92 -18.81 17.53
CA LYS A 15 7.36 -19.23 18.81
C LYS A 15 7.51 -18.11 19.85
N LYS A 16 6.42 -17.76 20.55
CA LYS A 16 6.44 -16.88 21.73
C LYS A 16 6.79 -17.68 22.98
N VAL A 17 7.83 -17.27 23.70
CA VAL A 17 8.25 -17.86 24.99
C VAL A 17 7.40 -17.27 26.12
N LYS A 18 6.83 -18.13 26.98
CA LYS A 18 6.24 -17.74 28.26
C LYS A 18 7.23 -18.09 29.37
N THR A 19 7.61 -17.09 30.15
CA THR A 19 8.41 -17.19 31.37
C THR A 19 7.51 -17.58 32.54
N GLU A 20 7.75 -18.73 33.16
CA GLU A 20 7.26 -19.04 34.51
C GLU A 20 8.48 -19.28 35.41
N GLN A 21 8.70 -18.37 36.36
CA GLN A 21 9.64 -18.58 37.46
C GLN A 21 8.81 -18.87 38.71
N THR A 22 8.94 -20.07 39.27
CA THR A 22 8.53 -20.37 40.64
C THR A 22 9.77 -20.79 41.41
N THR A 23 10.17 -19.98 42.38
CA THR A 23 11.35 -20.24 43.22
C THR A 23 10.93 -20.77 44.59
N SER A 24 11.83 -21.59 45.10
CA SER A 24 11.78 -22.46 46.27
C SER A 24 11.60 -21.75 47.61
N SER A 25 10.50 -22.01 48.31
CA SER A 25 10.46 -21.90 49.77
C SER A 25 9.55 -22.97 50.38
N ASN A 26 10.03 -23.67 51.42
CA ASN A 26 9.32 -24.78 52.06
C ASN A 26 7.97 -24.36 52.65
N LEU A 27 7.79 -23.08 52.99
CA LEU A 27 6.51 -22.51 53.46
C LEU A 27 5.43 -22.47 52.36
N ALA A 28 5.81 -22.32 51.10
CA ALA A 28 4.89 -22.37 49.97
C ALA A 28 4.44 -23.81 49.66
N PHE A 29 5.29 -24.81 49.94
CA PHE A 29 4.93 -26.23 49.82
C PHE A 29 3.99 -26.67 50.94
N THR A 30 4.22 -26.25 52.18
CA THR A 30 3.35 -26.61 53.31
C THR A 30 1.96 -26.00 53.18
N SER A 31 1.85 -24.76 52.69
CA SER A 31 0.54 -24.11 52.47
C SER A 31 -0.26 -24.74 51.32
N GLN A 32 0.43 -25.23 50.29
CA GLN A 32 -0.20 -25.99 49.20
C GLN A 32 -0.64 -27.38 49.67
N LEU A 33 0.16 -28.08 50.48
CA LEU A 33 -0.25 -29.38 51.04
C LEU A 33 -1.40 -29.24 52.03
N SER A 34 -1.41 -28.21 52.89
CA SER A 34 -2.55 -27.97 53.78
C SER A 34 -3.84 -27.64 53.03
N SER A 35 -3.72 -26.91 51.90
CA SER A 35 -4.85 -26.60 51.02
C SER A 35 -5.41 -27.85 50.33
N LEU A 36 -4.52 -28.75 49.86
CA LEU A 36 -4.92 -30.02 49.24
C LEU A 36 -5.57 -30.99 50.24
N ILE A 37 -5.05 -31.06 51.47
CA ILE A 37 -5.63 -31.91 52.53
C ILE A 37 -7.01 -31.38 52.95
N ALA A 38 -7.21 -30.06 52.99
CA ALA A 38 -8.51 -29.45 53.26
C ALA A 38 -9.54 -29.69 52.14
N GLN A 39 -9.09 -29.86 50.89
CA GLN A 39 -9.97 -30.19 49.76
C GLN A 39 -10.43 -31.66 49.77
N ASP A 40 -9.60 -32.60 50.23
CA ASP A 40 -9.96 -34.03 50.25
C ASP A 40 -10.93 -34.41 51.38
N ALA A 41 -10.92 -33.68 52.50
CA ALA A 41 -11.82 -33.94 53.64
C ALA A 41 -13.32 -33.69 53.34
N ALA A 42 -13.65 -33.06 52.21
CA ALA A 42 -15.02 -32.73 51.80
C ALA A 42 -15.64 -33.71 50.78
N SER A 43 -15.02 -34.86 50.51
CA SER A 43 -15.48 -35.77 49.44
C SER A 43 -15.99 -37.14 49.96
N ALA A 44 -17.32 -37.30 50.00
CA ALA A 44 -17.99 -38.60 50.02
C ALA A 44 -18.22 -39.10 48.56
N PRO A 45 -18.34 -40.42 48.31
CA PRO A 45 -18.22 -40.97 46.96
C PRO A 45 -19.59 -41.10 46.27
N SER A 46 -19.81 -40.44 45.12
CA SER A 46 -20.82 -40.87 44.14
C SER A 46 -20.85 -40.01 42.87
N ARG A 47 -20.61 -40.69 41.74
CA ARG A 47 -21.01 -40.40 40.35
C ARG A 47 -20.21 -39.37 39.52
N GLY A 48 -19.78 -39.87 38.37
CA GLY A 48 -19.02 -39.28 37.25
C GLY A 48 -18.99 -37.74 37.12
N ARG A 49 -17.78 -37.20 36.99
CA ARG A 49 -17.53 -35.78 36.69
C ARG A 49 -18.21 -35.34 35.40
N HIS A 50 -19.09 -34.33 35.50
CA HIS A 50 -19.41 -33.46 34.37
C HIS A 50 -18.21 -32.54 34.07
N ARG A 51 -17.85 -32.44 32.78
CA ARG A 51 -16.81 -31.53 32.27
C ARG A 51 -17.06 -30.07 32.73
N PRO A 52 -16.04 -29.33 33.17
CA PRO A 52 -16.18 -27.92 33.50
C PRO A 52 -16.20 -27.08 32.23
N SER A 53 -17.39 -26.86 31.66
CA SER A 53 -17.62 -25.82 30.65
C SER A 53 -18.70 -24.86 31.15
N LYS A 54 -18.42 -24.12 32.23
CA LYS A 54 -19.29 -23.06 32.73
C LYS A 54 -18.60 -21.72 33.01
N ASN A 55 -17.43 -21.50 32.43
CA ASN A 55 -17.09 -20.15 31.98
C ASN A 55 -17.14 -20.20 30.45
N PRO A 56 -18.26 -19.79 29.80
CA PRO A 56 -18.22 -19.60 28.37
C PRO A 56 -17.09 -18.62 28.11
N LYS A 57 -16.06 -19.05 27.37
CA LYS A 57 -15.05 -18.13 26.85
C LYS A 57 -15.88 -17.09 26.10
N SER A 58 -15.96 -15.88 26.65
CA SER A 58 -16.74 -14.79 26.08
C SER A 58 -16.38 -14.74 24.60
N ASP A 59 -17.39 -14.96 23.75
CA ASP A 59 -17.26 -14.97 22.31
C ASP A 59 -16.38 -13.80 21.86
N ILE A 60 -15.50 -14.03 20.88
CA ILE A 60 -14.62 -12.97 20.34
C ILE A 60 -15.48 -11.79 19.85
N PHE A 61 -16.73 -12.07 19.46
CA PHE A 61 -17.74 -11.09 19.07
C PHE A 61 -18.55 -10.50 20.24
N SER A 62 -18.47 -11.09 21.44
CA SER A 62 -19.07 -10.55 22.67
C SER A 62 -18.24 -9.41 23.28
N LYS A 63 -16.92 -9.43 23.11
CA LYS A 63 -16.03 -8.35 23.60
C LYS A 63 -16.01 -7.20 22.59
N HIS A 64 -16.89 -6.22 22.81
CA HIS A 64 -16.86 -4.96 22.06
C HIS A 64 -15.56 -4.21 22.37
N ASN A 65 -14.95 -3.58 21.36
CA ASN A 65 -13.77 -2.74 21.57
C ASN A 65 -14.08 -1.63 22.59
N LYS A 66 -13.06 -1.25 23.37
CA LYS A 66 -13.23 -0.26 24.44
C LYS A 66 -13.69 1.06 23.82
N GLY A 67 -14.95 1.44 24.10
CA GLY A 67 -15.58 2.65 23.57
C GLY A 67 -16.57 2.43 22.42
N THR A 68 -16.68 1.23 21.83
CA THR A 68 -17.66 0.93 20.77
C THR A 68 -19.09 1.06 21.26
N GLN A 69 -19.40 0.54 22.45
CA GLN A 69 -20.73 0.69 23.04
C GLN A 69 -21.07 2.14 23.39
N LYS A 70 -20.08 2.94 23.82
CA LYS A 70 -20.30 4.37 24.08
C LYS A 70 -20.58 5.14 22.80
N ARG A 71 -19.92 4.79 21.70
CA ARG A 71 -20.17 5.37 20.37
C ARG A 71 -21.54 4.96 19.83
N ALA A 72 -21.85 3.67 19.86
CA ALA A 72 -23.16 3.15 19.46
C ALA A 72 -24.30 3.77 20.28
N ALA A 73 -24.13 3.93 21.59
CA ALA A 73 -25.11 4.61 22.45
C ALA A 73 -25.23 6.11 22.12
N ALA A 74 -24.11 6.78 21.81
CA ALA A 74 -24.15 8.19 21.39
C ALA A 74 -24.81 8.37 20.01
N ASP A 75 -24.68 7.39 19.12
CA ASP A 75 -25.31 7.42 17.80
C ASP A 75 -26.83 7.12 17.88
N LEU A 76 -27.26 6.29 18.85
CA LEU A 76 -28.68 6.01 19.13
C LEU A 76 -29.39 7.11 19.94
N ALA A 77 -28.65 7.92 20.69
CA ALA A 77 -29.26 8.97 21.53
C ALA A 77 -29.65 10.23 20.73
N ASP A 78 -29.06 10.45 19.56
CA ASP A 78 -29.29 11.64 18.72
C ASP A 78 -29.66 11.25 17.28
N ASP A 79 -30.93 10.90 17.05
CA ASP A 79 -31.48 10.57 15.71
C ASP A 79 -31.33 11.70 14.66
N ASN A 80 -30.96 12.92 15.09
CA ASN A 80 -30.85 14.11 14.23
C ASN A 80 -29.42 14.69 14.12
N ARG A 81 -28.39 13.98 14.58
CA ARG A 81 -27.01 14.50 14.57
C ARG A 81 -26.43 14.68 13.16
N ALA A 82 -26.90 13.91 12.18
CA ALA A 82 -26.49 14.05 10.79
C ALA A 82 -26.91 15.38 10.16
N VAL A 83 -27.92 16.06 10.74
CA VAL A 83 -28.52 17.29 10.20
C VAL A 83 -28.14 18.53 11.01
N LYS A 84 -27.66 18.39 12.26
CA LYS A 84 -27.36 19.51 13.16
C LYS A 84 -25.95 19.41 13.74
N GLN A 85 -25.06 20.29 13.29
CA GLN A 85 -23.75 20.49 13.90
C GLN A 85 -23.92 21.15 15.28
N VAL A 86 -23.87 20.36 16.35
CA VAL A 86 -23.94 20.87 17.73
C VAL A 86 -22.54 21.30 18.17
N HIS A 87 -22.31 22.61 18.28
CA HIS A 87 -21.10 23.17 18.90
C HIS A 87 -21.19 22.97 20.42
N ARG A 88 -20.29 22.16 20.99
CA ARG A 88 -20.18 21.97 22.44
C ARG A 88 -19.25 23.06 22.99
N SER A 89 -19.73 23.84 23.96
CA SER A 89 -18.92 24.83 24.65
C SER A 89 -18.00 24.15 25.69
N THR A 90 -17.01 24.87 26.22
CA THR A 90 -16.11 24.34 27.27
C THR A 90 -16.85 23.88 28.52
N GLN A 91 -18.04 24.44 28.79
CA GLN A 91 -18.92 24.03 29.88
C GLN A 91 -19.59 22.67 29.62
N ASP A 92 -19.88 22.34 28.36
CA ASP A 92 -20.55 21.08 27.97
C ASP A 92 -19.60 19.87 27.90
N ILE A 93 -18.29 20.11 27.78
CA ILE A 93 -17.27 19.07 27.57
C ILE A 93 -16.91 18.37 28.90
N GLY A 94 -17.20 19.00 30.04
CA GLY A 94 -16.90 18.48 31.37
C GLY A 94 -15.41 18.45 31.72
N SER A 95 -15.10 18.06 32.96
CA SER A 95 -13.72 17.95 33.44
C SER A 95 -13.07 16.65 32.92
N VAL A 96 -11.95 16.80 32.22
CA VAL A 96 -11.15 15.69 31.69
C VAL A 96 -10.28 15.10 32.81
N ASP A 97 -10.20 13.77 32.90
CA ASP A 97 -9.38 13.07 33.91
C ASP A 97 -7.90 13.52 33.83
N ALA A 98 -7.28 13.78 34.98
CA ALA A 98 -5.92 14.30 35.09
C ALA A 98 -4.89 13.45 34.33
N ASN A 99 -5.09 12.13 34.28
CA ASN A 99 -4.23 11.23 33.50
C ASN A 99 -4.35 11.44 31.99
N THR A 100 -5.56 11.70 31.50
CA THR A 100 -5.80 11.98 30.08
C THR A 100 -5.30 13.37 29.69
N LEU A 101 -5.42 14.35 30.60
CA LEU A 101 -4.82 15.68 30.46
C LEU A 101 -3.29 15.63 30.42
N GLY A 102 -2.65 14.82 31.27
CA GLY A 102 -1.20 14.63 31.25
C GLY A 102 -0.70 14.02 29.93
N ARG A 103 -1.44 13.02 29.39
CA ARG A 103 -1.13 12.41 28.08
C ARG A 103 -1.31 13.40 26.94
N SER A 104 -2.37 14.21 26.94
CA SER A 104 -2.60 15.21 25.89
C SER A 104 -1.53 16.31 25.94
N ARG A 105 -1.15 16.77 27.14
CA ARG A 105 -0.06 17.75 27.34
C ARG A 105 1.28 17.22 26.82
N ARG A 106 1.64 15.97 27.13
CA ARG A 106 2.87 15.35 26.60
C ARG A 106 2.87 15.27 25.07
N ARG A 107 1.76 14.83 24.46
CA ARG A 107 1.64 14.78 22.99
C ARG A 107 1.71 16.16 22.35
N MET A 108 1.18 17.17 23.01
CA MET A 108 1.24 18.55 22.54
C MET A 108 2.67 19.09 22.58
N GLN A 109 3.43 18.77 23.63
CA GLN A 109 4.85 19.11 23.73
C GLN A 109 5.69 18.39 22.66
N GLU A 110 5.42 17.10 22.42
CA GLU A 110 6.07 16.33 21.35
C GLU A 110 5.78 16.93 19.96
N LYS A 111 4.53 17.35 19.71
CA LYS A 111 4.17 18.07 18.48
C LYS A 111 4.83 19.43 18.37
N ALA A 112 4.85 20.23 19.45
CA ALA A 112 5.51 21.53 19.45
C ALA A 112 7.00 21.40 19.11
N ARG A 113 7.69 20.43 19.72
CA ARG A 113 9.07 20.10 19.39
C ARG A 113 9.23 19.71 17.91
N LEU A 114 8.35 18.86 17.39
CA LEU A 114 8.35 18.49 15.97
C LEU A 114 8.19 19.71 15.05
N TYR A 115 7.26 20.62 15.36
CA TYR A 115 7.07 21.85 14.59
C TYR A 115 8.26 22.80 14.70
N ASP A 116 8.91 22.89 15.86
CA ASP A 116 10.14 23.67 16.02
C ASP A 116 11.29 23.07 15.21
N ASP A 117 11.42 21.74 15.16
CA ASP A 117 12.43 21.03 14.37
C ASP A 117 12.18 21.19 12.86
N MET A 118 10.91 21.13 12.43
CA MET A 118 10.51 21.45 11.05
C MET A 118 10.80 22.91 10.70
N LYS A 119 10.43 23.85 11.59
CA LYS A 119 10.67 25.29 11.38
C LYS A 119 12.15 25.65 11.32
N LYS A 120 13.00 24.94 12.05
CA LYS A 120 14.47 25.09 12.02
C LYS A 120 15.10 24.48 10.76
N GLY A 121 14.34 23.77 9.92
CA GLY A 121 14.85 23.18 8.68
C GLY A 121 15.78 21.97 8.89
N LEU A 122 15.84 21.40 10.10
CA LEU A 122 16.69 20.23 10.40
C LEU A 122 16.31 18.98 9.58
N HIS A 123 15.08 18.93 9.09
CA HIS A 123 14.56 17.89 8.20
C HIS A 123 15.10 17.98 6.75
N LEU A 124 15.68 19.11 6.33
CA LEU A 124 16.18 19.36 4.96
C LEU A 124 17.70 19.16 4.81
N ALA A 125 18.44 19.05 5.90
CA ALA A 125 19.90 19.20 5.90
C ALA A 125 20.73 17.95 5.54
N GLY A 126 20.12 16.87 5.05
CA GLY A 126 20.89 15.65 4.73
C GLY A 126 20.11 14.65 3.88
N ASP A 127 20.31 14.73 2.58
CA ASP A 127 20.00 13.68 1.61
C ASP A 127 21.27 12.83 1.45
N SER A 128 21.52 11.97 2.43
CA SER A 128 22.67 11.07 2.43
C SER A 128 22.16 9.64 2.59
N ASP A 129 22.56 8.81 1.64
CA ASP A 129 22.18 7.41 1.42
C ASP A 129 22.58 6.43 2.57
N ASP A 130 23.07 6.96 3.70
CA ASP A 130 23.53 6.21 4.88
C ASP A 130 22.41 5.96 5.94
N ASP A 131 21.16 6.30 5.61
CA ASP A 131 20.01 6.29 6.51
C ASP A 131 19.53 4.88 6.94
N ASP A 132 20.11 3.78 6.44
CA ASP A 132 19.69 2.39 6.71
C ASP A 132 20.39 1.70 7.89
N MET A 133 21.35 2.36 8.56
CA MET A 133 22.06 1.76 9.69
C MET A 133 21.26 1.80 11.02
N PRO A 134 21.38 0.78 11.90
CA PRO A 134 20.74 0.80 13.22
C PRO A 134 21.47 1.78 14.15
N ALA A 135 20.97 3.01 14.28
CA ALA A 135 21.55 4.02 15.16
C ALA A 135 21.12 3.82 16.64
N ASP A 136 22.07 4.02 17.57
CA ASP A 136 21.90 3.90 19.02
C ASP A 136 20.84 4.92 19.53
N PRO A 137 19.84 4.51 20.33
CA PRO A 137 18.80 5.41 20.87
C PRO A 137 19.30 6.59 21.70
N SER A 138 20.57 6.62 22.10
CA SER A 138 21.16 7.68 22.92
C SER A 138 21.69 8.87 22.12
N ASP A 139 21.85 8.75 20.79
CA ASP A 139 22.40 9.81 19.96
C ASP A 139 21.32 10.79 19.46
N PRO A 140 21.59 12.12 19.51
CA PRO A 140 20.65 13.14 19.02
C PRO A 140 20.36 13.01 17.52
N ASP A 141 21.28 12.44 16.76
CA ASP A 141 21.13 12.17 15.32
C ASP A 141 20.18 11.01 15.03
N ALA A 142 20.03 10.06 15.97
CA ALA A 142 19.08 8.96 15.86
C ALA A 142 17.62 9.44 15.92
N TYR A 143 17.35 10.55 16.64
CA TYR A 143 16.04 11.18 16.66
C TYR A 143 15.69 11.81 15.29
N LEU A 144 16.67 12.41 14.61
CA LEU A 144 16.49 12.99 13.27
C LEU A 144 16.34 11.90 12.21
N ALA A 145 17.15 10.84 12.25
CA ALA A 145 17.03 9.69 11.36
C ALA A 145 15.65 9.00 11.50
N ARG A 146 15.15 8.86 12.73
CA ARG A 146 13.81 8.30 12.99
C ARG A 146 12.69 9.20 12.45
N LEU A 147 12.89 10.51 12.46
CA LEU A 147 11.93 11.45 11.88
C LEU A 147 11.86 11.29 10.36
N ARG A 148 13.00 11.17 9.68
CA ARG A 148 13.10 10.94 8.23
C ARG A 148 12.47 9.61 7.81
N ARG A 149 12.75 8.50 8.51
CA ARG A 149 12.15 7.19 8.21
C ARG A 149 10.63 7.20 8.35
N LYS A 150 10.11 7.87 9.36
CA LYS A 150 8.67 7.94 9.60
C LYS A 150 7.93 8.77 8.55
N GLU A 151 8.58 9.72 7.89
CA GLU A 151 8.02 10.45 6.75
C GLU A 151 8.08 9.61 5.46
N LYS A 152 9.18 8.89 5.23
CA LYS A 152 9.34 7.94 4.11
C LYS A 152 8.31 6.79 4.19
N ASP A 153 8.10 6.19 5.36
CA ASP A 153 7.13 5.08 5.57
C ASP A 153 5.65 5.50 5.46
N VAL A 154 5.35 6.80 5.53
CA VAL A 154 3.98 7.32 5.40
C VAL A 154 3.60 7.56 3.93
N LEU A 155 4.57 7.63 3.01
CA LEU A 155 4.35 7.73 1.57
C LEU A 155 4.60 6.36 0.92
N VAL A 156 3.54 5.59 0.72
CA VAL A 156 3.59 4.41 -0.16
C VAL A 156 3.52 4.90 -1.61
N ASP A 157 4.65 4.89 -2.33
CA ASP A 157 4.69 5.12 -3.77
C ASP A 157 4.17 3.86 -4.49
N PHE A 158 2.88 3.86 -4.84
CA PHE A 158 2.22 2.74 -5.51
C PHE A 158 2.73 2.48 -6.94
N ASP A 159 3.37 3.46 -7.57
CA ASP A 159 3.81 3.39 -8.97
C ASP A 159 5.09 2.56 -9.15
N LEU A 160 5.98 2.55 -8.15
CA LEU A 160 7.25 1.82 -8.21
C LEU A 160 7.05 0.28 -8.20
N LYS A 161 5.90 -0.17 -7.68
CA LYS A 161 5.56 -1.59 -7.57
C LYS A 161 5.23 -2.23 -8.92
N HIS A 162 4.75 -1.46 -9.90
CA HIS A 162 4.35 -1.97 -11.20
C HIS A 162 5.46 -1.96 -12.27
N ALA A 163 6.51 -1.15 -12.10
CA ALA A 163 7.59 -1.03 -13.08
C ALA A 163 8.57 -2.22 -13.08
N ASN A 164 8.66 -2.99 -11.99
CA ASN A 164 9.67 -4.05 -11.84
C ASN A 164 9.23 -5.43 -12.37
N GLU A 165 7.99 -5.60 -12.85
CA GLU A 165 7.47 -6.90 -13.31
C GLU A 165 7.70 -7.19 -14.81
N GLU A 166 8.01 -6.18 -15.64
CA GLU A 166 8.05 -6.35 -17.11
C GLU A 166 9.44 -6.57 -17.73
N ALA A 167 10.53 -6.44 -16.99
CA ALA A 167 11.89 -6.36 -17.56
C ALA A 167 12.63 -7.70 -17.74
N ILE A 168 12.02 -8.87 -17.49
CA ILE A 168 12.72 -10.17 -17.52
C ILE A 168 12.05 -11.15 -18.49
N LYS A 169 12.10 -10.85 -19.79
CA LYS A 169 11.98 -11.85 -20.88
C LYS A 169 12.77 -11.38 -22.10
N GLN A 170 14.06 -11.71 -22.13
CA GLN A 170 14.90 -11.54 -23.31
C GLN A 170 15.29 -12.95 -23.79
N ASP A 171 14.82 -13.30 -25.00
CA ASP A 171 14.99 -14.60 -25.66
C ASP A 171 16.46 -14.78 -26.09
N GLU A 172 17.12 -15.82 -25.58
CA GLU A 172 18.36 -16.37 -26.11
C GLU A 172 18.00 -17.45 -27.14
N SER A 173 17.92 -17.10 -28.42
CA SER A 173 17.77 -18.07 -29.51
C SER A 173 19.16 -18.40 -30.08
N ASP A 174 19.61 -19.62 -29.84
CA ASP A 174 20.83 -20.25 -30.36
C ASP A 174 21.04 -20.08 -31.88
N ASP A 175 22.27 -19.69 -32.26
CA ASP A 175 22.73 -19.35 -33.63
C ASP A 175 23.29 -20.56 -34.41
N ASP A 176 22.79 -21.78 -34.12
CA ASP A 176 23.30 -23.03 -34.71
C ASP A 176 22.91 -23.24 -36.19
N ASN A 177 22.03 -22.40 -36.73
CA ASN A 177 21.55 -22.50 -38.12
C ASN A 177 22.48 -21.82 -39.15
N ALA A 178 23.52 -21.10 -38.71
CA ALA A 178 24.41 -20.33 -39.58
C ALA A 178 25.55 -21.16 -40.23
N SER A 179 25.78 -22.42 -39.83
CA SER A 179 26.89 -23.23 -40.37
C SER A 179 26.70 -23.56 -41.86
N ILE A 180 27.70 -23.28 -42.71
CA ILE A 180 27.71 -23.56 -44.16
C ILE A 180 28.12 -25.02 -44.41
N VAL A 181 27.26 -25.79 -45.08
CA VAL A 181 27.44 -27.21 -45.42
C VAL A 181 27.30 -27.40 -46.94
N SER A 182 28.03 -28.34 -47.54
CA SER A 182 27.83 -28.74 -48.93
C SER A 182 26.68 -29.75 -49.04
N TYR A 183 25.68 -29.46 -49.87
CA TYR A 183 24.56 -30.35 -50.17
C TYR A 183 24.36 -30.48 -51.69
N GLU A 184 23.64 -31.51 -52.11
CA GLU A 184 23.32 -31.75 -53.50
C GLU A 184 21.96 -31.15 -53.84
N ASP A 185 21.94 -30.27 -54.84
CA ASP A 185 20.73 -29.65 -55.39
C ASP A 185 19.85 -30.69 -56.13
N GLU A 186 18.62 -30.32 -56.45
CA GLU A 186 17.62 -31.13 -57.17
C GLU A 186 18.17 -31.65 -58.51
N PHE A 187 19.01 -30.85 -59.17
CA PHE A 187 19.68 -31.18 -60.43
C PHE A 187 20.94 -32.03 -60.27
N GLY A 188 21.21 -32.57 -59.07
CA GLY A 188 22.39 -33.40 -58.78
C GLY A 188 23.73 -32.66 -58.74
N ARG A 189 23.71 -31.32 -58.66
CA ARG A 189 24.92 -30.48 -58.57
C ARG A 189 25.27 -30.23 -57.11
N SER A 190 26.55 -30.32 -56.73
CA SER A 190 26.99 -29.98 -55.37
C SER A 190 27.05 -28.45 -55.18
N ARG A 191 26.29 -27.94 -54.22
CA ARG A 191 26.26 -26.52 -53.81
C ARG A 191 26.67 -26.39 -52.35
N ARG A 192 27.19 -25.23 -51.95
CA ARG A 192 27.46 -24.88 -50.54
C ARG A 192 26.44 -23.87 -50.08
N GLY A 193 25.72 -24.18 -49.00
CA GLY A 193 24.68 -23.32 -48.44
C GLY A 193 24.52 -23.55 -46.94
N THR A 194 23.52 -22.95 -46.33
CA THR A 194 23.29 -23.08 -44.87
C THR A 194 22.74 -24.45 -44.50
N ARG A 195 22.88 -24.86 -43.24
CA ARG A 195 22.30 -26.13 -42.75
C ARG A 195 20.78 -26.20 -42.94
N ARG A 196 20.09 -25.07 -42.84
CA ARG A 196 18.65 -24.96 -43.10
C ARG A 196 18.33 -25.26 -44.56
N GLU A 197 19.08 -24.67 -45.48
CA GLU A 197 18.92 -24.87 -46.93
C GLU A 197 19.25 -26.31 -47.34
N ALA A 198 20.29 -26.91 -46.74
CA ALA A 198 20.62 -28.32 -46.93
C ALA A 198 19.49 -29.26 -46.45
N ALA A 199 18.86 -28.93 -45.32
CA ALA A 199 17.73 -29.71 -44.80
C ALA A 199 16.49 -29.59 -45.71
N GLU A 200 16.22 -28.41 -46.24
CA GLU A 200 15.12 -28.19 -47.19
C GLU A 200 15.32 -28.98 -48.50
N ALA A 201 16.53 -28.94 -49.07
CA ALA A 201 16.87 -29.73 -50.26
C ALA A 201 16.77 -31.25 -50.02
N SER A 202 17.11 -31.73 -48.82
CA SER A 202 16.95 -33.14 -48.46
C SER A 202 15.47 -33.56 -48.38
N ARG A 203 14.60 -32.69 -47.86
CA ARG A 203 13.15 -32.95 -47.80
C ARG A 203 12.54 -32.98 -49.19
N ALA A 204 12.91 -32.05 -50.07
CA ALA A 204 12.45 -32.04 -51.46
C ALA A 204 12.82 -33.34 -52.20
N LYS A 205 14.06 -33.84 -52.02
CA LYS A 205 14.49 -35.14 -52.57
C LYS A 205 13.71 -36.33 -51.99
N GLU A 206 13.45 -36.32 -50.69
CA GLU A 206 12.63 -37.36 -50.06
C GLU A 206 11.19 -37.36 -50.58
N GLU A 207 10.59 -36.18 -50.79
CA GLU A 207 9.23 -36.04 -51.33
C GLU A 207 9.15 -36.52 -52.79
N GLU A 208 10.11 -36.17 -53.65
CA GLU A 208 10.18 -36.64 -55.04
C GLU A 208 10.37 -38.16 -55.11
N ALA A 209 11.19 -38.73 -54.22
CA ALA A 209 11.41 -40.17 -54.12
C ALA A 209 10.22 -40.94 -53.51
N GLY A 210 9.08 -40.27 -53.24
CA GLY A 210 7.89 -40.88 -52.64
C GLY A 210 8.05 -41.23 -51.15
N GLY A 211 9.07 -40.67 -50.49
CA GLY A 211 9.38 -40.86 -49.09
C GLY A 211 8.47 -40.05 -48.18
N ARG A 212 7.81 -40.74 -47.24
CA ARG A 212 6.95 -40.24 -46.14
C ARG A 212 5.68 -39.45 -46.50
N ALA A 213 5.63 -38.68 -47.58
CA ALA A 213 4.38 -38.04 -48.04
C ALA A 213 3.34 -39.04 -48.58
N ALA A 214 3.78 -40.24 -49.01
CA ALA A 214 2.91 -41.36 -49.37
C ALA A 214 2.31 -42.10 -48.14
N GLN A 215 2.79 -41.81 -46.92
CA GLN A 215 2.31 -42.40 -45.66
C GLN A 215 1.58 -41.38 -44.76
N GLU A 216 1.25 -40.20 -45.26
CA GLU A 216 0.33 -39.33 -44.54
C GLU A 216 -1.05 -39.97 -44.53
N ARG A 217 -1.51 -40.43 -43.36
CA ARG A 217 -2.83 -41.06 -43.13
C ARG A 217 -4.03 -40.29 -43.71
N TRP A 218 -3.84 -39.01 -44.03
CA TRP A 218 -4.86 -38.09 -44.52
C TRP A 218 -4.94 -38.01 -46.04
N ARG A 219 -3.92 -38.50 -46.78
CA ARG A 219 -3.95 -38.56 -48.24
C ARG A 219 -4.33 -39.98 -48.68
N PRO A 220 -5.38 -40.17 -49.49
CA PRO A 220 -5.70 -41.49 -50.01
C PRO A 220 -4.57 -41.99 -50.90
N ALA A 221 -4.21 -43.27 -50.74
CA ALA A 221 -3.22 -43.92 -51.60
C ALA A 221 -3.65 -43.81 -53.07
N ARG A 222 -2.69 -43.55 -53.96
CA ARG A 222 -2.96 -43.52 -55.39
C ARG A 222 -3.48 -44.90 -55.82
N PRO A 223 -4.61 -45.01 -56.53
CA PRO A 223 -5.15 -46.30 -56.94
C PRO A 223 -4.25 -46.98 -57.97
N ASP A 224 -3.99 -48.27 -57.78
CA ASP A 224 -3.09 -49.08 -58.63
C ASP A 224 -3.68 -49.36 -60.03
N ASN A 225 -5.02 -49.36 -60.14
CA ASN A 225 -5.73 -49.68 -61.37
C ASN A 225 -6.38 -48.42 -61.95
N LEU A 226 -5.58 -47.63 -62.68
CA LEU A 226 -6.09 -46.53 -63.49
C LEU A 226 -6.69 -47.11 -64.79
N ILE A 227 -7.98 -46.89 -65.01
CA ILE A 227 -8.63 -47.25 -66.28
C ILE A 227 -8.21 -46.19 -67.31
N TYR A 228 -7.34 -46.55 -68.24
CA TYR A 228 -6.95 -45.68 -69.35
C TYR A 228 -7.99 -45.77 -70.47
N GLY A 229 -8.77 -44.71 -70.68
CA GLY A 229 -9.78 -44.61 -71.73
C GLY A 229 -10.34 -43.18 -71.84
N GLU A 230 -11.03 -42.88 -72.94
CA GLU A 230 -11.53 -41.53 -73.28
C GLU A 230 -12.78 -41.11 -72.46
N ALA A 231 -13.46 -42.06 -71.81
CA ALA A 231 -14.64 -41.81 -70.99
C ALA A 231 -14.27 -41.70 -69.50
N ILE A 232 -14.18 -40.48 -69.00
CA ILE A 232 -13.98 -40.18 -67.57
C ILE A 232 -15.31 -40.39 -66.83
N GLN A 233 -15.36 -41.30 -65.86
CA GLN A 233 -16.50 -41.49 -64.96
C GLN A 233 -16.53 -40.37 -63.90
N THR A 234 -17.01 -39.18 -64.29
CA THR A 234 -17.07 -38.00 -63.41
C THR A 234 -17.94 -38.22 -62.17
N GLU A 235 -18.95 -39.08 -62.24
CA GLU A 235 -19.86 -39.36 -61.12
C GLU A 235 -19.36 -40.45 -60.15
N ALA A 236 -18.32 -41.21 -60.51
CA ALA A 236 -17.78 -42.26 -59.64
C ALA A 236 -16.98 -41.72 -58.44
N PHE A 237 -16.52 -40.46 -58.53
CA PHE A 237 -15.79 -39.78 -57.47
C PHE A 237 -16.49 -38.47 -57.10
N ASN A 238 -17.55 -38.56 -56.31
CA ASN A 238 -18.22 -37.42 -55.70
C ASN A 238 -17.76 -37.28 -54.23
N PRO A 239 -16.63 -36.59 -53.95
CA PRO A 239 -16.18 -36.37 -52.57
C PRO A 239 -17.23 -35.62 -51.73
N ASP A 240 -18.11 -34.87 -52.40
CA ASP A 240 -19.15 -34.05 -51.79
C ASP A 240 -20.35 -34.86 -51.29
N ALA A 241 -20.54 -36.12 -51.73
CA ALA A 241 -21.68 -36.93 -51.31
C ALA A 241 -21.64 -37.23 -49.80
N ASN A 242 -20.46 -37.55 -49.28
CA ASN A 242 -20.24 -37.78 -47.86
C ASN A 242 -20.40 -36.48 -47.05
N ILE A 243 -19.94 -35.36 -47.62
CA ILE A 243 -20.08 -34.02 -47.02
C ILE A 243 -21.56 -33.64 -46.94
N ALA A 244 -22.32 -33.84 -48.00
CA ALA A 244 -23.76 -33.56 -48.05
C ALA A 244 -24.55 -34.43 -47.06
N ALA A 245 -24.24 -35.72 -46.95
CA ALA A 245 -24.84 -36.62 -45.97
C ALA A 245 -24.54 -36.16 -44.53
N HIS A 246 -23.30 -35.77 -44.24
CA HIS A 246 -22.92 -35.24 -42.93
C HIS A 246 -23.62 -33.91 -42.61
N MET A 247 -23.69 -32.99 -43.57
CA MET A 247 -24.37 -31.70 -43.42
C MET A 247 -25.88 -31.87 -43.18
N SER A 248 -26.53 -32.79 -43.89
CA SER A 248 -27.95 -33.10 -43.66
C SER A 248 -28.19 -33.71 -42.29
N HIS A 249 -27.30 -34.59 -41.82
CA HIS A 249 -27.36 -35.16 -40.47
C HIS A 249 -27.20 -34.09 -39.38
N LEU A 250 -26.26 -33.17 -39.54
CA LEU A 250 -26.08 -32.02 -38.64
C LEU A 250 -27.29 -31.09 -38.65
N ALA A 251 -27.86 -30.81 -39.83
CA ALA A 251 -29.03 -29.95 -39.97
C ALA A 251 -30.29 -30.58 -39.33
N ALA A 252 -30.43 -31.90 -39.36
CA ALA A 252 -31.51 -32.61 -38.69
C ALA A 252 -31.40 -32.54 -37.16
N ARG A 253 -30.17 -32.51 -36.62
CA ARG A 253 -29.89 -32.40 -35.18
C ARG A 253 -29.82 -30.97 -34.66
N ARG A 254 -29.82 -29.98 -35.54
CA ARG A 254 -29.74 -28.57 -35.16
C ARG A 254 -31.08 -28.08 -34.63
N ASP A 255 -31.07 -27.46 -33.47
CA ASP A 255 -32.23 -26.75 -32.91
C ASP A 255 -32.66 -25.62 -33.85
N ARG A 256 -33.91 -25.70 -34.33
CA ARG A 256 -34.52 -24.72 -35.25
C ARG A 256 -35.20 -23.55 -34.52
N SER A 257 -35.00 -23.44 -33.22
CA SER A 257 -35.41 -22.25 -32.48
C SER A 257 -34.70 -21.03 -33.06
N PRO A 258 -35.37 -19.88 -33.20
CA PRO A 258 -34.71 -18.66 -33.64
C PRO A 258 -33.51 -18.38 -32.73
N THR A 259 -32.31 -18.46 -33.29
CA THR A 259 -31.07 -18.00 -32.67
C THR A 259 -30.85 -16.57 -33.13
N PRO A 260 -30.87 -15.55 -32.25
CA PRO A 260 -30.54 -15.61 -30.83
C PRO A 260 -31.70 -16.05 -29.94
N PRO A 261 -31.44 -16.80 -28.85
CA PRO A 261 -32.47 -17.10 -27.85
C PRO A 261 -33.09 -15.80 -27.32
N GLU A 262 -34.30 -15.91 -26.77
CA GLU A 262 -34.92 -14.84 -25.99
C GLU A 262 -33.93 -14.26 -24.99
N ASN A 263 -34.03 -12.96 -24.71
CA ASN A 263 -33.13 -12.18 -23.85
C ASN A 263 -33.13 -12.71 -22.40
N LYS A 264 -32.52 -13.87 -22.17
CA LYS A 264 -32.35 -14.46 -20.85
C LYS A 264 -31.16 -13.79 -20.20
N HIS A 265 -31.46 -12.82 -19.34
CA HIS A 265 -30.46 -12.13 -18.55
C HIS A 265 -30.04 -12.97 -17.33
N TYR A 266 -28.82 -12.71 -16.87
CA TYR A 266 -28.31 -13.36 -15.67
C TYR A 266 -29.11 -12.92 -14.44
N ASN A 267 -29.65 -13.88 -13.69
CA ASN A 267 -30.40 -13.62 -12.46
C ASN A 267 -29.55 -13.97 -11.25
N ALA A 268 -29.07 -12.95 -10.54
CA ALA A 268 -28.17 -13.13 -9.41
C ALA A 268 -28.79 -13.84 -8.20
N GLU A 269 -30.12 -13.85 -8.09
CA GLU A 269 -30.82 -14.54 -6.99
C GLU A 269 -30.76 -16.06 -7.14
N THR A 270 -30.56 -16.57 -8.37
CA THR A 270 -30.49 -18.00 -8.64
C THR A 270 -29.19 -18.64 -8.15
N GLU A 271 -28.18 -17.83 -7.84
CA GLU A 271 -26.85 -18.30 -7.50
C GLU A 271 -26.25 -17.61 -6.28
N VAL A 272 -25.63 -18.40 -5.39
CA VAL A 272 -25.01 -17.90 -4.16
C VAL A 272 -23.56 -17.44 -4.42
N ARG A 273 -23.33 -16.61 -5.44
CA ARG A 273 -22.05 -15.93 -5.70
C ARG A 273 -21.99 -14.51 -5.14
N ASN A 274 -23.08 -14.03 -4.55
CA ASN A 274 -23.27 -12.65 -4.07
C ASN A 274 -22.53 -12.35 -2.73
N ARG A 275 -21.52 -13.14 -2.37
CA ARG A 275 -20.77 -13.00 -1.11
C ARG A 275 -19.53 -12.09 -1.22
N GLY A 276 -19.25 -11.56 -2.40
CA GLY A 276 -18.14 -10.64 -2.65
C GLY A 276 -18.51 -9.17 -2.45
N THR A 277 -17.50 -8.31 -2.26
CA THR A 277 -17.65 -6.85 -2.25
C THR A 277 -17.78 -6.32 -3.68
N GLY A 278 -18.69 -5.37 -3.92
CA GLY A 278 -18.89 -4.76 -5.24
C GLY A 278 -19.90 -5.49 -6.14
N PHE A 279 -20.79 -6.29 -5.56
CA PHE A 279 -21.84 -6.98 -6.29
C PHE A 279 -22.97 -6.00 -6.67
N TYR A 280 -23.20 -5.80 -7.98
CA TYR A 280 -24.30 -5.00 -8.54
C TYR A 280 -25.29 -5.92 -9.26
N ASN A 281 -26.57 -5.84 -8.91
CA ASN A 281 -27.64 -6.63 -9.53
C ASN A 281 -28.46 -5.74 -10.46
N PHE A 282 -28.72 -6.21 -11.67
CA PHE A 282 -29.65 -5.52 -12.58
C PHE A 282 -31.08 -5.96 -12.29
N SER A 283 -32.03 -5.06 -12.56
CA SER A 283 -33.45 -5.41 -12.58
C SER A 283 -33.71 -6.50 -13.64
N THR A 284 -34.70 -7.36 -13.36
CA THR A 284 -35.21 -8.34 -14.33
C THR A 284 -36.01 -7.65 -15.44
N ASP A 285 -36.55 -6.46 -15.17
CA ASP A 285 -37.36 -5.70 -16.11
C ASP A 285 -36.46 -5.01 -17.14
N GLU A 286 -36.76 -5.22 -18.43
CA GLU A 286 -35.87 -4.78 -19.51
C GLU A 286 -35.69 -3.25 -19.57
N GLU A 287 -36.71 -2.48 -19.21
CA GLU A 287 -36.67 -1.01 -19.25
C GLU A 287 -35.79 -0.46 -18.14
N GLU A 288 -36.01 -0.90 -16.90
CA GLU A 288 -35.20 -0.52 -15.75
C GLU A 288 -33.75 -0.96 -15.93
N ARG A 289 -33.53 -2.17 -16.46
CA ARG A 289 -32.19 -2.67 -16.77
C ARG A 289 -31.47 -1.80 -17.80
N LYS A 290 -32.16 -1.34 -18.85
CA LYS A 290 -31.58 -0.42 -19.85
C LYS A 290 -31.19 0.91 -19.20
N GLN A 291 -32.02 1.46 -18.33
CA GLN A 291 -31.72 2.69 -17.59
C GLN A 291 -30.48 2.50 -16.70
N GLN A 292 -30.43 1.42 -15.92
CA GLN A 292 -29.28 1.08 -15.07
C GLN A 292 -27.99 0.88 -15.89
N MET A 293 -28.09 0.30 -17.08
CA MET A 293 -26.95 0.14 -18.00
C MET A 293 -26.45 1.49 -18.53
N GLU A 294 -27.36 2.41 -18.83
CA GLU A 294 -27.02 3.75 -19.30
C GLU A 294 -26.38 4.57 -18.17
N GLU A 295 -26.92 4.51 -16.96
CA GLU A 295 -26.33 5.13 -15.77
C GLU A 295 -24.90 4.63 -15.53
N LEU A 296 -24.66 3.31 -15.61
CA LEU A 296 -23.31 2.75 -15.49
C LEU A 296 -22.38 3.21 -16.61
N ARG A 297 -22.89 3.40 -17.83
CA ARG A 297 -22.10 3.95 -18.94
C ARG A 297 -21.70 5.39 -18.66
N ILE A 298 -22.63 6.23 -18.21
CA ILE A 298 -22.37 7.63 -17.83
C ILE A 298 -21.32 7.69 -16.72
N MET A 299 -21.49 6.92 -15.65
CA MET A 299 -20.51 6.87 -14.55
C MET A 299 -19.12 6.44 -15.03
N ARG A 300 -19.07 5.49 -15.97
CA ARG A 300 -17.80 5.06 -16.58
C ARG A 300 -17.16 6.18 -17.40
N GLU A 301 -17.93 6.88 -18.22
CA GLU A 301 -17.44 8.02 -18.99
C GLU A 301 -16.90 9.13 -18.08
N GLU A 302 -17.62 9.46 -17.01
CA GLU A 302 -17.14 10.41 -16.00
C GLU A 302 -15.83 9.97 -15.34
N THR A 303 -15.69 8.68 -15.01
CA THR A 303 -14.42 8.18 -14.41
C THR A 303 -13.26 8.22 -15.40
N ILE A 304 -13.51 7.96 -16.68
CA ILE A 304 -12.50 8.05 -17.73
C ILE A 304 -12.08 9.50 -17.92
N LEU A 305 -13.04 10.43 -17.94
CA LEU A 305 -12.75 11.86 -18.05
C LEU A 305 -11.94 12.36 -16.86
N LYS A 306 -12.33 12.01 -15.62
CA LYS A 306 -11.56 12.36 -14.41
C LYS A 306 -10.12 11.85 -14.47
N ARG A 307 -9.93 10.58 -14.84
CA ARG A 307 -8.59 9.99 -15.02
C ARG A 307 -7.76 10.76 -16.03
N LYS A 308 -8.33 11.08 -17.21
CA LYS A 308 -7.64 11.88 -18.23
C LYS A 308 -7.25 13.28 -17.72
N THR A 309 -8.17 13.96 -17.02
CA THR A 309 -7.86 15.30 -16.48
C THR A 309 -6.79 15.26 -15.39
N ASP A 310 -6.74 14.18 -14.60
CA ASP A 310 -5.71 13.98 -13.60
C ASP A 310 -4.37 13.62 -14.25
N GLU A 311 -4.37 12.78 -15.29
CA GLU A 311 -3.20 12.46 -16.12
C GLU A 311 -2.61 13.72 -16.77
N GLU A 312 -3.45 14.60 -17.33
CA GLU A 312 -3.03 15.89 -17.90
C GLU A 312 -2.40 16.80 -16.84
N ARG A 313 -3.04 16.96 -15.67
CA ARG A 313 -2.48 17.75 -14.56
C ARG A 313 -1.15 17.19 -14.06
N MET A 314 -1.02 15.87 -13.99
CA MET A 314 0.23 15.20 -13.63
C MET A 314 1.30 15.41 -14.69
N ALA A 315 0.95 15.32 -15.97
CA ALA A 315 1.89 15.58 -17.08
C ALA A 315 2.40 17.03 -17.06
N GLU A 316 1.54 18.01 -16.81
CA GLU A 316 1.95 19.42 -16.65
C GLU A 316 2.91 19.60 -15.47
N ARG A 317 2.58 19.01 -14.31
CA ARG A 317 3.43 19.04 -13.13
C ARG A 317 4.79 18.37 -13.40
N ASN A 318 4.80 17.22 -14.05
CA ASN A 318 6.02 16.48 -14.38
C ASN A 318 6.88 17.28 -15.38
N ALA A 319 6.28 17.87 -16.41
CA ALA A 319 6.99 18.73 -17.35
C ALA A 319 7.66 19.94 -16.65
N HIS A 320 6.97 20.55 -15.69
CA HIS A 320 7.54 21.64 -14.89
C HIS A 320 8.70 21.17 -14.00
N ILE A 321 8.56 19.99 -13.37
CA ILE A 321 9.63 19.37 -12.58
C ILE A 321 10.84 19.06 -13.47
N GLU A 322 10.64 18.44 -14.63
CA GLU A 322 11.69 18.13 -15.60
C GLU A 322 12.42 19.39 -16.07
N TRP A 323 11.68 20.45 -16.38
CA TRP A 323 12.27 21.74 -16.76
C TRP A 323 13.16 22.28 -15.63
N ARG A 324 12.66 22.25 -14.38
CA ARG A 324 13.42 22.69 -13.21
C ARG A 324 14.66 21.83 -12.97
N CYS A 325 14.57 20.51 -13.14
CA CYS A 325 15.69 19.59 -13.01
C CYS A 325 16.77 19.86 -14.07
N LYS A 326 16.37 20.10 -15.32
CA LYS A 326 17.29 20.49 -16.41
C LYS A 326 17.99 21.82 -16.11
N GLU A 327 17.26 22.79 -15.59
CA GLU A 327 17.83 24.10 -15.23
C GLU A 327 18.82 24.00 -14.07
N ILE A 328 18.49 23.22 -13.03
CA ILE A 328 19.41 22.94 -11.91
C ILE A 328 20.67 22.23 -12.43
N GLN A 329 20.50 21.24 -13.32
CA GLN A 329 21.63 20.52 -13.90
C GLN A 329 22.54 21.47 -14.69
N ARG A 330 21.97 22.37 -15.50
CA ARG A 330 22.71 23.43 -16.21
C ARG A 330 23.51 24.30 -15.24
N ILE A 331 22.90 24.77 -14.15
CA ILE A 331 23.59 25.57 -13.13
C ILE A 331 24.70 24.77 -12.44
N TYR A 332 24.49 23.48 -12.17
CA TYR A 332 25.50 22.60 -11.61
C TYR A 332 26.69 22.44 -12.54
N ASP A 333 26.45 22.23 -13.84
CA ASP A 333 27.50 22.10 -14.84
C ASP A 333 28.27 23.41 -15.01
N GLU A 334 27.59 24.55 -15.10
CA GLU A 334 28.22 25.88 -15.15
C GLU A 334 29.08 26.17 -13.91
N ASN A 335 28.59 25.82 -12.71
CA ASN A 335 29.34 25.99 -11.48
C ASN A 335 30.55 25.06 -11.39
N LYS A 336 30.41 23.82 -11.88
CA LYS A 336 31.50 22.84 -11.97
C LYS A 336 32.60 23.33 -12.91
N GLU A 337 32.24 23.93 -14.04
CA GLU A 337 33.20 24.57 -14.95
C GLU A 337 33.90 25.77 -14.31
N LYS A 338 33.16 26.62 -13.59
CA LYS A 338 33.75 27.74 -12.83
C LYS A 338 34.75 27.29 -11.79
N TRP A 339 34.41 26.28 -10.98
CA TRP A 339 35.33 25.70 -10.00
C TRP A 339 36.58 25.12 -10.67
N ARG A 340 36.38 24.41 -11.80
CA ARG A 340 37.51 23.89 -12.59
C ARG A 340 38.42 25.00 -13.13
N LEU A 341 37.87 26.13 -13.58
CA LEU A 341 38.65 27.27 -14.04
C LEU A 341 39.39 27.95 -12.88
N GLU A 342 38.75 28.08 -11.73
CA GLU A 342 39.39 28.62 -10.51
C GLU A 342 40.55 27.75 -10.05
N ASP A 343 40.39 26.43 -10.08
CA ASP A 343 41.48 25.47 -9.79
C ASP A 343 42.66 25.64 -10.77
N LEU A 344 42.39 25.75 -12.08
CA LEU A 344 43.41 25.98 -13.10
C LEU A 344 44.10 27.35 -12.93
N GLU A 345 43.35 28.39 -12.53
CA GLU A 345 43.91 29.70 -12.23
C GLU A 345 44.78 29.68 -10.96
N ALA A 346 44.37 28.91 -9.94
CA ALA A 346 45.16 28.69 -8.74
C ALA A 346 46.46 27.90 -9.02
N GLU A 347 46.44 26.94 -9.95
CA GLU A 347 47.65 26.26 -10.43
C GLU A 347 48.58 27.23 -11.18
N ARG A 348 48.02 28.13 -11.99
CA ARG A 348 48.80 29.13 -12.74
C ARG A 348 49.37 30.24 -11.84
N ASN A 349 48.63 30.64 -10.80
CA ASN A 349 49.02 31.68 -9.84
C ASN A 349 48.96 31.11 -8.41
N PRO A 350 49.96 30.33 -7.98
CA PRO A 350 49.98 29.78 -6.64
C PRO A 350 50.10 30.91 -5.62
N LYS A 351 49.02 31.16 -4.85
CA LYS A 351 49.09 32.09 -3.71
C LYS A 351 50.14 31.58 -2.71
N PRO A 352 50.97 32.46 -2.13
CA PRO A 352 51.94 32.03 -1.13
C PRO A 352 51.20 31.38 0.04
N LYS A 353 51.66 30.20 0.48
CA LYS A 353 51.09 29.47 1.62
C LYS A 353 51.13 30.37 2.86
N THR A 354 50.01 30.98 3.22
CA THR A 354 49.86 31.67 4.50
C THR A 354 49.78 30.62 5.58
N THR A 355 50.78 30.57 6.45
CA THR A 355 50.72 29.74 7.66
C THR A 355 49.48 30.15 8.45
N PRO A 356 48.62 29.20 8.89
CA PRO A 356 47.46 29.56 9.68
C PRO A 356 47.92 30.35 10.90
N PRO A 357 47.21 31.45 11.27
CA PRO A 357 47.56 32.20 12.45
C PRO A 357 47.59 31.25 13.66
N PRO A 358 48.56 31.40 14.57
CA PRO A 358 48.66 30.54 15.74
C PRO A 358 47.33 30.54 16.48
N LYS A 359 46.83 29.35 16.84
CA LYS A 359 45.61 29.22 17.64
C LYS A 359 45.73 30.16 18.84
N PRO A 360 44.72 31.00 19.12
CA PRO A 360 44.75 31.82 20.31
C PRO A 360 44.92 30.90 21.53
N PRO A 361 45.73 31.29 22.53
CA PRO A 361 45.89 30.48 23.72
C PRO A 361 44.51 30.21 24.32
N PRO A 362 44.26 29.00 24.85
CA PRO A 362 42.99 28.70 25.49
C PRO A 362 42.76 29.74 26.59
N THR A 363 41.65 30.46 26.48
CA THR A 363 41.23 31.44 27.49
C THR A 363 41.06 30.70 28.81
N LYS A 364 42.05 30.85 29.69
CA LYS A 364 41.93 30.45 31.09
C LYS A 364 40.79 31.27 31.67
N TRP A 365 39.64 30.64 31.87
CA TRP A 365 38.49 31.27 32.49
C TRP A 365 38.94 31.89 33.81
N LEU A 366 38.79 33.21 33.94
CA LEU A 366 39.11 34.01 35.11
C LEU A 366 38.09 33.75 36.24
N TYR A 367 37.97 32.51 36.66
CA TYR A 367 37.28 32.15 37.90
C TYR A 367 38.30 31.49 38.83
N PRO A 368 38.60 32.08 40.00
CA PRO A 368 39.36 31.37 41.01
C PRO A 368 38.56 30.14 41.47
N GLU A 369 39.22 28.98 41.61
CA GLU A 369 38.62 27.69 41.99
C GLU A 369 37.96 27.67 43.39
N THR A 370 37.90 28.81 44.09
CA THR A 370 37.46 28.92 45.48
C THR A 370 36.10 29.58 45.68
N ASP A 371 35.37 29.91 44.62
CA ASP A 371 34.01 30.43 44.78
C ASP A 371 33.02 29.28 45.06
N PRO A 372 32.24 29.34 46.16
CA PRO A 372 31.20 28.35 46.41
C PRO A 372 30.15 28.39 45.30
N PRO A 373 29.51 27.24 44.98
CA PRO A 373 28.54 27.16 43.89
C PRO A 373 27.43 28.20 44.09
N TYR A 374 27.22 29.01 43.07
CA TYR A 374 26.27 30.12 43.04
C TYR A 374 24.89 29.72 43.58
N ASP A 375 24.51 30.27 44.73
CA ASP A 375 23.19 30.07 45.33
C ASP A 375 22.15 30.93 44.59
N TRP A 376 21.53 30.30 43.60
CA TRP A 376 20.52 30.90 42.71
C TRP A 376 19.28 31.43 43.45
N THR A 377 19.08 31.11 44.73
CA THR A 377 17.94 31.57 45.53
C THR A 377 18.07 33.01 46.06
N THR A 378 19.31 33.54 46.08
CA THR A 378 19.61 34.89 46.59
C THR A 378 19.66 35.94 45.47
N CYS A 379 19.66 35.51 44.20
CA CYS A 379 19.77 36.43 43.07
C CYS A 379 18.44 37.18 42.83
N PRO A 380 18.42 38.52 42.91
CA PRO A 380 17.18 39.32 42.77
C PRO A 380 16.55 39.19 41.37
N LEU A 381 17.34 38.88 40.35
CA LEU A 381 16.88 38.59 38.99
C LEU A 381 16.13 37.24 38.89
N ALA A 382 16.54 36.22 39.66
CA ALA A 382 15.88 34.92 39.66
C ALA A 382 14.48 34.99 40.29
N ARG A 383 14.30 35.79 41.36
CA ARG A 383 12.98 36.05 41.94
C ARG A 383 12.03 36.76 40.98
N ARG A 384 12.54 37.71 40.19
CA ARG A 384 11.77 38.38 39.12
C ARG A 384 11.39 37.42 38.00
N TYR A 385 12.30 36.55 37.59
CA TYR A 385 12.04 35.56 36.54
C TYR A 385 11.01 34.51 37.00
N ILE A 386 11.10 34.03 38.25
CA ILE A 386 10.13 33.09 38.83
C ILE A 386 8.74 33.74 38.98
N ALA A 387 8.65 35.01 39.39
CA ALA A 387 7.37 35.72 39.46
C ALA A 387 6.74 36.02 38.09
N MET A 388 7.57 36.15 37.04
CA MET A 388 7.11 36.39 35.67
C MET A 388 6.68 35.09 34.96
N VAL A 389 7.35 33.97 35.25
CA VAL A 389 7.07 32.65 34.64
C VAL A 389 6.00 31.87 35.42
N TYR A 390 5.89 32.12 36.73
CA TYR A 390 4.88 31.51 37.61
C TYR A 390 4.22 32.59 38.49
N PRO A 391 3.27 33.37 37.97
CA PRO A 391 2.43 34.20 38.83
C PRO A 391 1.64 33.28 39.79
N PRO A 392 1.63 33.55 41.10
CA PRO A 392 0.83 32.77 42.04
C PRO A 392 -0.66 32.95 41.71
N TYR A 393 -1.35 31.85 41.45
CA TYR A 393 -2.80 31.84 41.32
C TYR A 393 -3.44 32.01 42.70
N ASP A 394 -4.18 33.10 42.89
CA ASP A 394 -5.03 33.33 44.05
C ASP A 394 -6.16 32.29 44.10
N ILE A 395 -6.20 31.51 45.18
CA ILE A 395 -7.35 30.68 45.54
C ILE A 395 -8.05 31.35 46.73
N ALA A 396 -9.27 31.80 46.43
CA ALA A 396 -10.43 32.05 47.29
C ALA A 396 -10.47 33.28 48.21
N GLU A 397 -11.59 34.02 48.05
CA GLU A 397 -12.52 34.57 49.07
C GLU A 397 -13.04 35.93 48.60
N SER A 398 -14.22 35.99 48.00
CA SER A 398 -15.52 36.19 48.68
C SER A 398 -15.67 37.54 49.38
N ALA A 399 -16.71 38.26 48.93
CA ALA A 399 -17.39 39.38 49.60
C ALA A 399 -16.71 40.76 49.57
N LYS A 400 -17.27 41.67 48.76
CA LYS A 400 -18.17 42.74 49.24
C LYS A 400 -18.56 43.71 48.11
N ASP A 401 -19.86 43.78 47.90
CA ASP A 401 -20.70 44.92 47.51
C ASP A 401 -20.02 46.27 47.22
N LYS A 402 -20.41 46.89 46.10
CA LYS A 402 -21.28 48.09 46.09
C LYS A 402 -21.55 48.60 44.67
N ASP A 403 -22.83 48.65 44.34
CA ASP A 403 -23.56 49.73 43.69
C ASP A 403 -22.78 50.73 42.83
N THR A 404 -23.09 50.75 41.52
CA THR A 404 -23.58 51.97 40.84
C THR A 404 -24.38 51.61 39.59
N THR A 405 -25.59 52.14 39.56
CA THR A 405 -26.64 52.12 38.55
C THR A 405 -26.40 53.09 37.38
N LYS A 406 -27.16 52.88 36.28
CA LYS A 406 -27.59 53.85 35.22
C LYS A 406 -26.55 54.20 34.14
N GLU A 407 -26.83 54.38 32.85
CA GLU A 407 -28.03 54.60 32.00
C GLU A 407 -27.62 54.23 30.54
N GLU A 408 -28.48 53.58 29.75
CA GLU A 408 -29.08 54.10 28.49
C GLU A 408 -28.04 54.63 27.47
N GLU A 409 -27.88 54.04 26.29
CA GLU A 409 -28.57 54.50 25.08
C GLU A 409 -28.83 53.36 24.07
N GLU A 410 -30.09 53.32 23.63
CA GLU A 410 -30.59 52.58 22.48
C GLU A 410 -30.21 53.33 21.21
N GLU A 411 -29.64 52.66 20.20
CA GLU A 411 -29.85 53.08 18.82
C GLU A 411 -30.20 51.89 17.93
N THR A 412 -31.26 52.14 17.18
CA THR A 412 -32.08 51.24 16.41
C THR A 412 -31.51 51.12 15.00
N PHE A 413 -31.47 49.90 14.45
CA PHE A 413 -31.34 49.73 13.00
C PHE A 413 -32.35 48.70 12.49
N LEU A 414 -33.53 49.22 12.15
CA LEU A 414 -34.54 48.62 11.26
C LEU A 414 -33.83 48.11 9.98
N GLY A 415 -34.02 46.89 9.51
CA GLY A 415 -35.31 46.31 9.15
C GLY A 415 -35.63 46.64 7.68
N TYR A 416 -35.19 45.81 6.73
CA TYR A 416 -35.75 45.83 5.36
C TYR A 416 -35.66 44.45 4.70
N PHE A 417 -36.77 43.71 4.78
CA PHE A 417 -37.12 42.60 3.90
C PHE A 417 -38.14 43.12 2.88
N PRO A 418 -37.97 42.89 1.58
CA PRO A 418 -39.08 42.92 0.64
C PRO A 418 -39.41 41.50 0.18
N SER A 419 -40.59 41.07 0.59
CA SER A 419 -41.37 40.00 -0.01
C SER A 419 -42.03 40.46 -1.32
N VAL A 420 -42.43 39.45 -2.12
CA VAL A 420 -43.41 39.46 -3.23
C VAL A 420 -42.78 39.53 -4.63
N TRP A 421 -42.93 38.45 -5.40
CA TRP A 421 -43.72 38.43 -6.64
C TRP A 421 -44.25 37.01 -6.91
N ARG A 422 -45.39 37.00 -7.61
CA ARG A 422 -46.36 35.93 -7.86
C ARG A 422 -45.86 34.70 -8.59
#